data_AF-X1A9J5-F1
#
_entry.id   AF-X1A9J5-F1
#
_cell.length_a   1.000
_cell.length_b   1.000
_cell.length_c   1.000
_cell.angle_alpha   90.00
_cell.angle_beta   90.00
_cell.angle_gamma   90.00
#
_symmetry.space_group_name_H-M   'P 1'
#
loop_
_entity.id
_entity.type
_entity.pdbx_description
1 polymer ?
#
loop_
_entity_poly.entity_id
_entity_poly.type
_entity_poly.pdbx_seq_one_letter_code
_entity_poly.pdbx_strand_id
1 'polypeptide(L)'
;SILSLTGCNVSGYMSVYSYSFYNSKQSLKQFYDNGGNILFLGTRYQDLCVESINNLFSTLEVGIRVNLENIMDDSWLGIGASVSGQNATVDTSQALFNGVDTFYWLYGNSFSTSGDAKSLANIEGKTVAVSYNNGTLQGKGKIIAFGDLHWLFNKYTSPNHVQDHSRLLTNLVDYYFNESEELFSLNIGLSSEHTSTSQLNISIYVKNQTYELPLSSSLLNSLSNLSVSIEESASTPIPILINSTINGIATNYSLDLSNYFSPSYTPLIVKVNLTIG
;
A
#
# COMPACT_ATOMS: atom_id res chain seq x y z
N SER A 1 -4.12 -0.09 -15.16
CA SER A 1 -5.58 -0.31 -15.22
C SER A 1 -6.10 -0.40 -13.81
N ILE A 2 -6.66 0.70 -13.32
CA ILE A 2 -6.96 0.95 -11.91
C ILE A 2 -8.48 1.09 -11.76
N LEU A 3 -9.00 0.50 -10.68
CA LEU A 3 -10.37 0.59 -10.21
C LEU A 3 -10.75 2.04 -9.90
N SER A 4 -11.92 2.46 -10.37
CA SER A 4 -12.64 3.62 -9.86
C SER A 4 -13.73 3.12 -8.92
N LEU A 5 -13.58 3.39 -7.62
CA LEU A 5 -14.69 3.36 -6.67
C LEU A 5 -14.92 4.81 -6.25
N THR A 6 -16.09 5.35 -6.60
CA THR A 6 -16.54 6.66 -6.14
C THR A 6 -16.64 6.65 -4.61
N GLY A 7 -15.72 7.36 -3.94
CA GLY A 7 -15.81 7.66 -2.51
C GLY A 7 -14.68 7.16 -1.62
N CYS A 8 -13.66 6.45 -2.13
CA CYS A 8 -12.59 5.90 -1.30
C CYS A 8 -11.22 5.93 -2.03
N ASN A 9 -10.31 6.79 -1.56
CA ASN A 9 -8.95 6.93 -2.09
C ASN A 9 -7.96 6.12 -1.24
N VAL A 10 -7.56 4.93 -1.71
CA VAL A 10 -6.51 4.12 -1.07
C VAL A 10 -5.14 4.51 -1.65
N SER A 11 -4.26 5.04 -0.80
CA SER A 11 -2.83 5.18 -1.13
C SER A 11 -2.08 3.98 -0.56
N GLY A 12 -1.56 3.11 -1.44
CA GLY A 12 -0.77 1.94 -1.07
C GLY A 12 0.73 2.17 -1.28
N TYR A 13 1.55 1.71 -0.33
CA TYR A 13 3.00 1.62 -0.48
C TYR A 13 3.36 0.31 -1.20
N MET A 14 3.99 0.39 -2.37
CA MET A 14 4.53 -0.77 -3.08
C MET A 14 6.05 -0.77 -2.92
N SER A 15 6.60 -1.72 -2.17
CA SER A 15 8.05 -1.97 -2.12
C SER A 15 8.40 -3.18 -2.98
N VAL A 16 9.33 -2.99 -3.92
CA VAL A 16 9.93 -4.08 -4.71
C VAL A 16 11.25 -4.46 -4.04
N TYR A 17 11.34 -5.69 -3.54
CA TYR A 17 12.50 -6.15 -2.79
C TYR A 17 13.67 -6.53 -3.71
N SER A 18 14.76 -5.78 -3.66
CA SER A 18 16.11 -6.34 -3.71
C SER A 18 17.11 -5.42 -2.98
N TYR A 19 18.01 -6.02 -2.20
CA TYR A 19 19.21 -5.44 -1.57
C TYR A 19 19.18 -4.55 -0.30
N SER A 20 18.03 -4.09 0.25
CA SER A 20 18.02 -3.34 1.53
C SER A 20 17.03 -3.86 2.58
N PHE A 21 16.96 -5.18 2.73
CA PHE A 21 15.96 -5.86 3.55
C PHE A 21 15.96 -5.47 5.05
N TYR A 22 17.08 -4.98 5.58
CA TYR A 22 17.16 -4.52 6.97
C TYR A 22 16.50 -3.14 7.16
N ASN A 23 16.83 -2.18 6.31
CA ASN A 23 16.30 -0.81 6.40
C ASN A 23 14.79 -0.80 6.12
N SER A 24 14.32 -1.60 5.14
CA SER A 24 12.89 -1.69 4.83
C SER A 24 12.07 -2.27 5.98
N LYS A 25 12.62 -3.21 6.77
CA LYS A 25 11.93 -3.75 7.95
C LYS A 25 11.77 -2.73 9.06
N GLN A 26 12.83 -1.98 9.37
CA GLN A 26 12.78 -0.97 10.43
C GLN A 26 11.84 0.16 10.04
N SER A 27 11.84 0.59 8.77
CA SER A 27 10.88 1.57 8.26
C SER A 27 9.44 1.07 8.32
N LEU A 28 9.18 -0.18 7.93
CA LEU A 28 7.83 -0.77 8.02
C LEU A 28 7.37 -0.94 9.48
N LYS A 29 8.28 -1.34 10.37
CA LYS A 29 7.99 -1.41 11.80
C LYS A 29 7.65 -0.03 12.37
N GLN A 30 8.45 0.99 12.06
CA GLN A 30 8.19 2.35 12.51
C GLN A 30 6.86 2.89 11.94
N PHE A 31 6.58 2.65 10.66
CA PHE A 31 5.31 3.01 10.05
C PHE A 31 4.13 2.36 10.79
N TYR A 32 4.22 1.05 11.03
CA TYR A 32 3.20 0.29 11.75
C TYR A 32 3.05 0.73 13.21
N ASP A 33 4.15 0.92 13.93
CA ASP A 33 4.14 1.36 15.33
C ASP A 33 3.57 2.78 15.50
N ASN A 34 3.59 3.59 14.42
CA ASN A 34 3.02 4.93 14.37
C ASN A 34 1.57 4.97 13.82
N GLY A 35 0.85 3.86 13.84
CA GLY A 35 -0.55 3.80 13.39
C GLY A 35 -0.74 3.44 11.91
N GLY A 36 0.34 3.20 11.17
CA GLY A 36 0.30 2.86 9.76
C GLY A 36 -0.30 1.47 9.49
N ASN A 37 -1.33 1.42 8.65
CA ASN A 37 -2.01 0.20 8.27
C ASN A 37 -1.25 -0.58 7.17
N ILE A 38 -1.15 -1.91 7.31
CA ILE A 38 -0.44 -2.78 6.36
C ILE A 38 -1.42 -3.78 5.73
N LEU A 39 -1.47 -3.78 4.40
CA LEU A 39 -2.10 -4.83 3.60
C LEU A 39 -1.01 -5.70 2.96
N PHE A 40 -1.03 -7.00 3.26
CA PHE A 40 -0.19 -7.98 2.59
C PHE A 40 -0.99 -8.78 1.57
N LEU A 41 -0.46 -8.89 0.35
CA LEU A 41 -1.05 -9.66 -0.73
C LEU A 41 -0.08 -10.74 -1.20
N GLY A 42 -0.53 -11.98 -1.16
CA GLY A 42 0.25 -13.16 -1.43
C GLY A 42 0.36 -13.52 -2.91
N THR A 43 1.34 -14.36 -3.23
CA THR A 43 1.50 -14.99 -4.56
C THR A 43 2.10 -16.37 -4.41
N ARG A 44 2.01 -17.19 -5.46
CA ARG A 44 2.67 -18.49 -5.46
C ARG A 44 4.20 -18.47 -5.35
N TYR A 45 4.83 -17.33 -5.59
CA TYR A 45 6.29 -17.21 -5.59
C TYR A 45 6.87 -16.88 -4.22
N GLN A 46 6.04 -16.78 -3.18
CA GLN A 46 6.52 -16.41 -1.86
C GLN A 46 7.38 -17.49 -1.22
N ASP A 47 7.34 -18.74 -1.67
CA ASP A 47 8.29 -19.78 -1.27
C ASP A 47 9.76 -19.32 -1.37
N LEU A 48 10.07 -18.40 -2.30
CA LEU A 48 11.41 -17.82 -2.47
C LEU A 48 11.77 -16.79 -1.39
N CYS A 49 10.80 -16.29 -0.62
CA CYS A 49 10.99 -15.24 0.39
C CYS A 49 10.16 -15.43 1.68
N VAL A 50 9.60 -16.63 1.93
CA VAL A 50 8.76 -16.91 3.13
C VAL A 50 9.51 -16.59 4.41
N GLU A 51 10.78 -16.96 4.53
CA GLU A 51 11.58 -16.67 5.73
C GLU A 51 11.72 -15.17 5.97
N SER A 52 11.90 -14.41 4.90
CA SER A 52 11.99 -12.96 4.93
C SER A 52 10.67 -12.36 5.40
N ILE A 53 9.55 -12.75 4.80
CA ILE A 53 8.21 -12.27 5.18
C ILE A 53 7.89 -12.64 6.64
N ASN A 54 8.19 -13.86 7.05
CA ASN A 54 7.97 -14.32 8.42
C ASN A 54 8.85 -13.57 9.43
N ASN A 55 10.07 -13.21 9.05
CA ASN A 55 10.92 -12.37 9.88
C ASN A 55 10.33 -10.96 10.03
N LEU A 56 9.73 -10.40 8.97
CA LEU A 56 9.00 -9.13 9.07
C LEU A 56 7.79 -9.25 10.01
N PHE A 57 6.91 -10.24 9.82
CA PHE A 57 5.76 -10.43 10.72
C PHE A 57 6.15 -10.69 12.17
N SER A 58 7.25 -11.41 12.40
CA SER A 58 7.82 -11.56 13.74
C SER A 58 8.32 -10.23 14.31
N THR A 59 8.93 -9.38 13.48
CA THR A 59 9.43 -8.05 13.88
C THR A 59 8.28 -7.08 14.22
N LEU A 60 7.13 -7.25 13.55
CA LEU A 60 5.89 -6.50 13.83
C LEU A 60 5.10 -7.06 15.02
N GLU A 61 5.50 -8.24 15.54
CA GLU A 61 4.87 -8.92 16.67
C GLU A 61 3.39 -9.26 16.47
N VAL A 62 2.99 -9.56 15.23
CA VAL A 62 1.57 -9.71 14.86
C VAL A 62 1.04 -11.14 14.91
N GLY A 63 1.85 -12.11 15.34
CA GLY A 63 1.41 -13.51 15.46
C GLY A 63 0.98 -14.16 14.13
N ILE A 64 1.39 -13.60 12.98
CA ILE A 64 1.09 -14.13 11.64
C ILE A 64 2.35 -14.79 11.08
N ARG A 65 2.20 -15.96 10.48
CA ARG A 65 3.26 -16.66 9.77
C ARG A 65 2.74 -17.22 8.44
N VAL A 66 3.42 -16.94 7.34
CA VAL A 66 3.21 -17.59 6.05
C VAL A 66 3.74 -19.02 6.12
N ASN A 67 2.90 -19.98 5.74
CA ASN A 67 3.29 -21.38 5.64
C ASN A 67 4.02 -21.63 4.31
N LEU A 68 4.98 -22.56 4.34
CA LEU A 68 5.83 -22.92 3.20
C LEU A 68 5.09 -23.92 2.32
N GLU A 69 3.95 -23.49 1.80
CA GLU A 69 3.08 -24.28 0.94
C GLU A 69 2.28 -23.38 0.00
N ASN A 70 2.00 -23.91 -1.18
CA ASN A 70 1.13 -23.28 -2.15
C ASN A 70 -0.21 -24.00 -2.19
N ILE A 71 -1.30 -23.24 -2.09
CA ILE A 71 -2.66 -23.70 -2.32
C ILE A 71 -3.05 -23.30 -3.73
N MET A 72 -3.30 -24.28 -4.58
CA MET A 72 -3.86 -24.09 -5.92
C MET A 72 -4.71 -25.31 -6.29
N ASP A 73 -5.74 -25.11 -7.10
CA ASP A 73 -6.50 -26.20 -7.70
C ASP A 73 -5.84 -26.58 -9.03
N ASP A 74 -4.93 -27.56 -8.97
CA ASP A 74 -4.22 -28.09 -10.13
C ASP A 74 -4.67 -29.53 -10.45
N SER A 75 -5.48 -29.67 -11.49
CA SER A 75 -5.79 -31.01 -12.00
C SER A 75 -4.58 -31.68 -12.68
N TRP A 76 -3.56 -30.93 -13.09
CA TRP A 76 -2.38 -31.44 -13.82
C TRP A 76 -1.12 -30.60 -13.57
N LEU A 77 -0.03 -31.23 -13.09
CA LEU A 77 1.30 -30.62 -13.02
C LEU A 77 2.03 -30.80 -14.37
N GLY A 78 2.11 -29.76 -15.20
CA GLY A 78 2.78 -29.82 -16.51
C GLY A 78 3.02 -28.46 -17.18
N ILE A 79 3.89 -28.42 -18.19
CA ILE A 79 4.11 -27.21 -19.01
C ILE A 79 2.82 -26.91 -19.77
N GLY A 80 2.21 -25.74 -19.50
CA GLY A 80 0.93 -25.34 -20.09
C GLY A 80 -0.30 -25.72 -19.28
N ALA A 81 -0.13 -26.26 -18.06
CA ALA A 81 -1.25 -26.49 -17.16
C ALA A 81 -1.93 -25.17 -16.77
N SER A 82 -3.26 -25.14 -16.88
CA SER A 82 -4.09 -24.06 -16.38
C SER A 82 -4.44 -24.31 -14.93
N VAL A 83 -4.23 -23.31 -14.07
CA VAL A 83 -4.73 -23.31 -12.70
C VAL A 83 -6.18 -22.85 -12.73
N SER A 84 -7.06 -23.60 -12.08
CA SER A 84 -8.46 -23.21 -11.91
C SER A 84 -8.62 -22.31 -10.69
N GLY A 85 -9.54 -21.36 -10.78
CA GLY A 85 -9.95 -20.58 -9.62
C GLY A 85 -10.92 -21.35 -8.74
N GLN A 86 -10.83 -21.13 -7.43
CA GLN A 86 -11.69 -21.71 -6.40
C GLN A 86 -12.19 -20.64 -5.44
N ASN A 87 -13.18 -20.99 -4.62
CA ASN A 87 -13.79 -20.07 -3.66
C ASN A 87 -13.12 -20.21 -2.30
N ALA A 88 -12.68 -19.08 -1.73
CA ALA A 88 -12.33 -19.01 -0.33
C ALA A 88 -13.58 -18.80 0.52
N THR A 89 -13.77 -19.64 1.54
CA THR A 89 -14.85 -19.52 2.52
C THR A 89 -14.46 -18.48 3.56
N VAL A 90 -15.27 -17.44 3.73
CA VAL A 90 -14.97 -16.33 4.64
C VAL A 90 -15.66 -16.50 6.00
N ASP A 91 -15.10 -15.90 7.04
CA ASP A 91 -15.77 -15.72 8.33
C ASP A 91 -16.67 -14.48 8.29
N THR A 92 -17.97 -14.72 8.08
CA THR A 92 -18.99 -13.67 7.95
C THR A 92 -19.25 -12.91 9.26
N SER A 93 -18.71 -13.35 10.40
CA SER A 93 -18.77 -12.59 11.65
C SER A 93 -17.84 -11.38 11.66
N GLN A 94 -16.86 -11.33 10.76
CA GLN A 94 -15.90 -10.23 10.66
C GLN A 94 -16.48 -9.10 9.82
N ALA A 95 -16.41 -7.87 10.32
CA ALA A 95 -16.91 -6.68 9.62
C ALA A 95 -16.30 -6.52 8.21
N LEU A 96 -15.07 -6.99 8.00
CA LEU A 96 -14.39 -6.99 6.72
C LEU A 96 -15.15 -7.75 5.61
N PHE A 97 -15.93 -8.78 5.97
CA PHE A 97 -16.69 -9.61 5.03
C PHE A 97 -18.19 -9.33 5.09
N ASN A 98 -18.62 -8.19 5.63
CA ASN A 98 -20.04 -7.85 5.62
C ASN A 98 -20.58 -7.80 4.17
N GLY A 99 -21.56 -8.65 3.87
CA GLY A 99 -22.14 -8.79 2.53
C GLY A 99 -21.20 -9.41 1.47
N VAL A 100 -20.16 -10.13 1.91
CA VAL A 100 -19.23 -10.91 1.07
C VAL A 100 -19.35 -12.36 1.49
N ASP A 101 -19.80 -13.24 0.59
CA ASP A 101 -19.98 -14.67 0.90
C ASP A 101 -18.71 -15.48 0.57
N THR A 102 -18.03 -15.12 -0.53
CA THR A 102 -16.78 -15.76 -0.95
C THR A 102 -15.87 -14.76 -1.64
N PHE A 103 -14.58 -15.08 -1.76
CA PHE A 103 -13.72 -14.40 -2.72
C PHE A 103 -12.97 -15.41 -3.59
N TYR A 104 -12.44 -14.90 -4.69
CA TYR A 104 -11.81 -15.70 -5.73
C TYR A 104 -10.38 -15.98 -5.33
N TRP A 105 -10.01 -17.25 -5.32
CA TRP A 105 -8.66 -17.70 -5.09
C TRP A 105 -8.15 -18.42 -6.32
N LEU A 106 -7.00 -18.02 -6.85
CA LEU A 106 -6.33 -18.74 -7.93
C LEU A 106 -5.18 -19.58 -7.36
N TYR A 107 -4.21 -18.91 -6.75
CA TYR A 107 -3.08 -19.58 -6.10
C TYR A 107 -2.40 -18.66 -5.09
N GLY A 108 -1.81 -19.25 -4.06
CA GLY A 108 -1.16 -18.47 -3.01
C GLY A 108 -0.75 -19.30 -1.81
N ASN A 109 -0.46 -18.62 -0.69
CA ASN A 109 0.03 -19.28 0.53
C ASN A 109 -1.02 -19.27 1.63
N SER A 110 -0.92 -20.24 2.53
CA SER A 110 -1.70 -20.23 3.77
C SER A 110 -0.94 -19.53 4.90
N PHE A 111 -1.65 -19.26 5.98
CA PHE A 111 -1.10 -18.66 7.20
C PHE A 111 -1.32 -19.55 8.41
N SER A 112 -0.38 -19.46 9.35
CA SER A 112 -0.57 -19.86 10.74
C SER A 112 -0.73 -18.60 11.60
N THR A 113 -1.65 -18.67 12.57
CA THR A 113 -1.97 -17.56 13.49
C THR A 113 -1.65 -17.93 14.93
N SER A 114 -1.18 -16.97 15.73
CA SER A 114 -0.99 -17.09 17.18
C SER A 114 -1.35 -15.78 17.88
N GLY A 115 -1.56 -15.85 19.20
CA GLY A 115 -1.95 -14.68 20.00
C GLY A 115 -3.28 -14.10 19.52
N ASP A 116 -3.29 -12.80 19.22
CA ASP A 116 -4.48 -12.06 18.82
C ASP A 116 -4.73 -12.00 17.30
N ALA A 117 -3.89 -12.69 16.51
CA ALA A 117 -4.13 -12.83 15.08
C ALA A 117 -5.38 -13.69 14.83
N LYS A 118 -6.24 -13.25 13.93
CA LYS A 118 -7.49 -13.94 13.59
C LYS A 118 -7.46 -14.49 12.17
N SER A 119 -7.87 -15.75 12.01
CA SER A 119 -8.21 -16.32 10.71
C SER A 119 -9.49 -15.68 10.18
N LEU A 120 -9.47 -15.28 8.92
CA LEU A 120 -10.54 -14.54 8.26
C LEU A 120 -11.22 -15.33 7.15
N ALA A 121 -10.49 -16.23 6.51
CA ALA A 121 -11.01 -17.08 5.45
C ALA A 121 -10.18 -18.35 5.34
N ASN A 122 -10.80 -19.41 4.84
CA ASN A 122 -10.18 -20.72 4.69
C ASN A 122 -10.48 -21.37 3.32
N ILE A 123 -9.53 -22.18 2.87
CA ILE A 123 -9.70 -23.14 1.77
C ILE A 123 -9.25 -24.49 2.30
N GLU A 124 -10.12 -25.50 2.22
CA GLU A 124 -9.83 -26.88 2.67
C GLU A 124 -9.25 -26.95 4.10
N GLY A 125 -9.76 -26.11 5.00
CA GLY A 125 -9.30 -26.03 6.39
C GLY A 125 -7.98 -25.28 6.61
N LYS A 126 -7.35 -24.76 5.55
CA LYS A 126 -6.16 -23.91 5.61
C LYS A 126 -6.55 -22.44 5.61
N THR A 127 -5.95 -21.65 6.49
CA THR A 127 -6.22 -20.21 6.58
C THR A 127 -5.55 -19.46 5.45
N VAL A 128 -6.34 -18.72 4.67
CA VAL A 128 -5.89 -18.00 3.47
C VAL A 128 -6.05 -16.49 3.55
N ALA A 129 -6.69 -16.00 4.61
CA ALA A 129 -6.68 -14.59 4.99
C ALA A 129 -6.60 -14.46 6.51
N VAL A 130 -5.92 -13.43 7.00
CA VAL A 130 -5.76 -13.16 8.43
C VAL A 130 -5.80 -11.66 8.73
N SER A 131 -6.19 -11.31 9.96
CA SER A 131 -6.05 -9.95 10.50
C SER A 131 -5.33 -9.94 11.82
N TYR A 132 -4.71 -8.80 12.12
CA TYR A 132 -4.24 -8.42 13.44
C TYR A 132 -4.64 -6.96 13.70
N ASN A 133 -5.38 -6.75 14.79
CA ASN A 133 -5.90 -5.43 15.18
C ASN A 133 -5.57 -5.05 16.62
N ASN A 134 -5.05 -5.96 17.45
CA ASN A 134 -4.92 -5.69 18.89
C ASN A 134 -3.90 -4.58 19.22
N GLY A 135 -3.00 -4.27 18.29
CA GLY A 135 -2.04 -3.17 18.41
C GLY A 135 -2.67 -1.77 18.38
N THR A 136 -3.90 -1.60 17.91
CA THR A 136 -4.57 -0.27 17.84
C THR A 136 -4.79 0.36 19.20
N LEU A 137 -5.04 -0.44 20.24
CA LEU A 137 -5.12 0.06 21.63
C LEU A 137 -3.80 0.66 22.14
N GLN A 138 -2.69 0.38 21.45
CA GLN A 138 -1.34 0.89 21.76
C GLN A 138 -0.86 1.91 20.72
N GLY A 139 -1.76 2.40 19.84
CA GLY A 139 -1.42 3.34 18.76
C GLY A 139 -0.76 2.71 17.53
N LYS A 140 -0.62 1.37 17.47
CA LYS A 140 -0.12 0.68 16.28
C LYS A 140 -1.21 0.54 15.22
N GLY A 141 -0.81 0.40 13.96
CA GLY A 141 -1.75 0.21 12.85
C GLY A 141 -2.41 -1.17 12.85
N LYS A 142 -3.21 -1.42 11.81
CA LYS A 142 -3.88 -2.70 11.55
C LYS A 142 -3.15 -3.48 10.47
N ILE A 143 -3.13 -4.81 10.58
CA ILE A 143 -2.64 -5.69 9.51
C ILE A 143 -3.77 -6.56 8.99
N ILE A 144 -3.89 -6.64 7.67
CA ILE A 144 -4.65 -7.68 6.98
C ILE A 144 -3.72 -8.33 5.97
N ALA A 145 -3.75 -9.65 5.89
CA ALA A 145 -2.99 -10.42 4.92
C ALA A 145 -3.91 -11.37 4.16
N PHE A 146 -3.83 -11.34 2.83
CA PHE A 146 -4.44 -12.32 1.94
C PHE A 146 -3.34 -13.13 1.28
N GLY A 147 -3.50 -14.44 1.19
CA GLY A 147 -2.51 -15.35 0.63
C GLY A 147 -2.43 -15.30 -0.90
N ASP A 148 -3.41 -14.65 -1.52
CA ASP A 148 -3.54 -14.49 -2.97
C ASP A 148 -3.94 -13.04 -3.32
N LEU A 149 -3.31 -12.48 -4.34
CA LEU A 149 -3.61 -11.16 -4.90
C LEU A 149 -4.73 -11.18 -5.95
N HIS A 150 -5.13 -12.33 -6.49
CA HIS A 150 -5.97 -12.39 -7.69
C HIS A 150 -7.40 -11.88 -7.46
N TRP A 151 -7.93 -11.97 -6.24
CA TRP A 151 -9.22 -11.36 -5.90
C TRP A 151 -9.22 -9.83 -6.13
N LEU A 152 -8.06 -9.18 -5.99
CA LEU A 152 -7.91 -7.74 -6.23
C LEU A 152 -7.41 -7.44 -7.65
N PHE A 153 -6.47 -8.25 -8.17
CA PHE A 153 -5.80 -7.99 -9.45
C PHE A 153 -6.63 -8.32 -10.69
N ASN A 154 -7.49 -9.34 -10.62
CA ASN A 154 -8.30 -9.75 -11.78
C ASN A 154 -9.41 -8.76 -12.13
N LYS A 155 -9.51 -7.59 -11.48
CA LYS A 155 -10.47 -6.51 -11.80
C LYS A 155 -11.89 -7.03 -12.03
N TYR A 156 -12.34 -7.98 -11.23
CA TYR A 156 -13.70 -8.49 -11.36
C TYR A 156 -14.00 -9.20 -12.70
N THR A 157 -13.00 -9.74 -13.39
CA THR A 157 -13.23 -10.48 -14.64
C THR A 157 -13.94 -11.82 -14.41
N SER A 158 -13.98 -12.32 -13.18
CA SER A 158 -14.85 -13.44 -12.82
C SER A 158 -16.26 -12.92 -12.51
N PRO A 159 -17.24 -13.15 -13.40
CA PRO A 159 -18.58 -12.55 -13.27
C PRO A 159 -19.27 -12.90 -11.94
N ASN A 160 -18.91 -14.05 -11.37
CA ASN A 160 -19.52 -14.57 -10.15
C ASN A 160 -19.03 -13.90 -8.86
N HIS A 161 -17.95 -13.10 -8.91
CA HIS A 161 -17.37 -12.48 -7.71
C HIS A 161 -17.25 -10.95 -7.77
N VAL A 162 -17.75 -10.31 -8.84
CA VAL A 162 -17.62 -8.86 -9.02
C VAL A 162 -18.16 -8.08 -7.84
N GLN A 163 -19.37 -8.42 -7.40
CA GLN A 163 -20.03 -7.72 -6.30
C GLN A 163 -19.34 -7.99 -4.96
N ASP A 164 -18.99 -9.25 -4.69
CA ASP A 164 -18.30 -9.67 -3.48
C ASP A 164 -16.92 -9.00 -3.35
N HIS A 165 -16.11 -9.00 -4.40
CA HIS A 165 -14.80 -8.35 -4.36
C HIS A 165 -14.94 -6.82 -4.25
N SER A 166 -15.96 -6.21 -4.86
CA SER A 166 -16.19 -4.77 -4.75
C SER A 166 -16.57 -4.37 -3.33
N ARG A 167 -17.43 -5.17 -2.68
CA ARG A 167 -17.80 -5.00 -1.28
C ARG A 167 -16.61 -5.26 -0.36
N LEU A 168 -15.87 -6.34 -0.60
CA LEU A 168 -14.68 -6.67 0.18
C LEU A 168 -13.65 -5.54 0.14
N LEU A 169 -13.42 -4.96 -1.04
CA LEU A 169 -12.52 -3.81 -1.16
C LEU A 169 -13.07 -2.60 -0.39
N THR A 170 -14.35 -2.30 -0.51
CA THR A 170 -14.98 -1.19 0.23
C THR A 170 -14.85 -1.39 1.74
N ASN A 171 -15.22 -2.58 2.24
CA ASN A 171 -15.08 -2.94 3.63
C ASN A 171 -13.62 -2.89 4.10
N LEU A 172 -12.65 -3.22 3.24
CA LEU A 172 -11.22 -3.13 3.55
C LEU A 172 -10.77 -1.69 3.71
N VAL A 173 -11.25 -0.78 2.85
CA VAL A 173 -10.99 0.66 3.01
C VAL A 173 -11.61 1.14 4.32
N ASP A 174 -12.90 0.86 4.54
CA ASP A 174 -13.58 1.25 5.77
C ASP A 174 -12.87 0.69 7.00
N TYR A 175 -12.43 -0.56 6.96
CA TYR A 175 -11.70 -1.19 8.06
C TYR A 175 -10.42 -0.44 8.43
N TYR A 176 -9.70 0.10 7.44
CA TYR A 176 -8.48 0.87 7.68
C TYR A 176 -8.74 2.34 8.03
N PHE A 177 -9.80 2.94 7.49
CA PHE A 177 -9.96 4.40 7.47
C PHE A 177 -11.26 4.92 8.12
N ASN A 178 -12.11 4.07 8.71
CA ASN A 178 -13.28 4.52 9.50
C ASN A 178 -12.88 5.12 10.86
N GLU A 179 -12.20 6.26 10.82
CA GLU A 179 -12.38 7.30 11.81
C GLU A 179 -12.88 8.55 11.08
N SER A 180 -14.11 8.94 11.41
CA SER A 180 -14.72 10.19 11.01
C SER A 180 -13.80 11.35 11.40
N GLU A 181 -13.44 12.19 10.43
CA GLU A 181 -12.76 13.48 10.61
C GLU A 181 -11.24 13.49 10.82
N GLU A 182 -10.45 12.84 9.96
CA GLU A 182 -9.11 13.37 9.68
C GLU A 182 -8.92 13.61 8.19
N LEU A 183 -8.80 14.90 7.85
CA LEU A 183 -8.37 15.37 6.55
C LEU A 183 -7.17 14.54 6.10
N PHE A 184 -7.33 13.88 4.96
CA PHE A 184 -6.25 13.15 4.29
C PHE A 184 -5.05 14.08 4.09
N SER A 185 -4.06 13.95 4.96
CA SER A 185 -2.74 14.55 4.79
C SER A 185 -1.84 13.47 4.21
N LEU A 186 -1.62 13.52 2.89
CA LEU A 186 -0.55 12.76 2.25
C LEU A 186 0.79 13.38 2.67
N ASN A 187 1.31 12.94 3.80
CA ASN A 187 2.67 13.24 4.21
C ASN A 187 3.57 12.19 3.55
N ILE A 188 4.08 12.50 2.35
CA ILE A 188 5.11 11.66 1.72
C ILE A 188 6.39 11.87 2.53
N GLY A 189 6.54 11.12 3.61
CA GLY A 189 7.82 10.89 4.24
C GLY A 189 8.67 10.11 3.25
N LEU A 190 9.35 10.80 2.35
CA LEU A 190 10.46 10.22 1.60
C LEU A 190 11.46 9.76 2.67
N SER A 191 11.65 8.45 2.79
CA SER A 191 12.73 7.86 3.58
C SER A 191 14.00 8.63 3.26
N SER A 192 14.75 9.05 4.29
CA SER A 192 15.94 9.89 4.13
C SER A 192 16.91 9.25 3.14
N GLU A 193 16.96 9.78 1.92
CA GLU A 193 17.96 9.40 0.93
C GLU A 193 19.21 10.23 1.18
N HIS A 194 20.33 9.56 1.43
CA HIS A 194 21.62 10.21 1.49
C HIS A 194 22.15 10.37 0.07
N THR A 195 22.14 11.60 -0.43
CA THR A 195 22.77 11.96 -1.69
C THR A 195 24.15 12.55 -1.44
N SER A 196 25.15 12.13 -2.23
CA SER A 196 26.49 12.75 -2.23
C SER A 196 26.53 14.05 -3.03
N THR A 197 25.41 14.45 -3.63
CA THR A 197 25.24 15.64 -4.45
C THR A 197 24.19 16.56 -3.83
N SER A 198 24.41 17.87 -3.92
CA SER A 198 23.44 18.89 -3.51
C SER A 198 22.30 19.08 -4.51
N GLN A 199 22.36 18.44 -5.68
CA GLN A 199 21.31 18.51 -6.70
C GLN A 199 20.12 17.62 -6.34
N LEU A 200 18.94 18.23 -6.25
CA LEU A 200 17.67 17.55 -6.01
C LEU A 200 16.71 17.81 -7.17
N ASN A 201 16.18 16.72 -7.73
CA ASN A 201 15.12 16.76 -8.74
C ASN A 201 13.85 16.14 -8.15
N ILE A 202 12.78 16.91 -8.20
CA ILE A 202 11.44 16.60 -7.72
C ILE A 202 10.55 16.56 -8.96
N SER A 203 9.88 15.44 -9.15
CA SER A 203 8.88 15.25 -10.20
C SER A 203 7.57 14.82 -9.55
N ILE A 204 6.50 15.54 -9.85
CA ILE A 204 5.17 15.31 -9.31
C ILE A 204 4.25 14.96 -10.47
N TYR A 205 3.64 13.79 -10.40
CA TYR A 205 2.63 13.36 -11.35
C TYR A 205 1.23 13.51 -10.74
N VAL A 206 0.34 14.24 -11.41
CA VAL A 206 -1.03 14.51 -10.99
C VAL A 206 -2.00 14.20 -12.12
N LYS A 207 -3.00 13.36 -11.84
CA LYS A 207 -4.06 13.02 -12.77
C LYS A 207 -5.44 13.17 -12.12
N ASN A 208 -6.44 13.46 -12.94
CA ASN A 208 -7.82 13.29 -12.57
C ASN A 208 -8.13 11.79 -12.51
N GLN A 209 -8.54 11.29 -11.34
CA GLN A 209 -8.81 9.87 -11.12
C GLN A 209 -10.21 9.42 -11.60
N THR A 210 -11.14 10.35 -11.80
CA THR A 210 -12.47 10.05 -12.37
C THR A 210 -12.37 9.72 -13.86
N TYR A 211 -11.59 10.52 -14.60
CA TYR A 211 -11.43 10.35 -16.04
C TYR A 211 -10.15 9.60 -16.43
N GLU A 212 -9.29 9.28 -15.46
CA GLU A 212 -7.96 8.69 -15.67
C GLU A 212 -7.07 9.51 -16.62
N LEU A 213 -7.30 10.83 -16.67
CA LEU A 213 -6.59 11.76 -17.54
C LEU A 213 -5.62 12.64 -16.74
N PRO A 214 -4.41 12.91 -17.26
CA PRO A 214 -3.49 13.87 -16.67
C PRO A 214 -4.16 15.24 -16.47
N LEU A 215 -3.90 15.90 -15.33
CA LEU A 215 -4.38 17.28 -15.16
C LEU A 215 -3.68 18.20 -16.16
N SER A 216 -4.41 19.20 -16.67
CA SER A 216 -3.81 20.14 -17.63
C SER A 216 -2.61 20.86 -17.03
N SER A 217 -1.55 21.04 -17.82
CA SER A 217 -0.38 21.79 -17.38
C SER A 217 -0.73 23.22 -16.95
N SER A 218 -1.73 23.84 -17.58
CA SER A 218 -2.29 25.14 -17.16
C SER A 218 -2.84 25.12 -15.74
N LEU A 219 -3.50 24.04 -15.32
CA LEU A 219 -4.04 23.90 -13.98
C LEU A 219 -2.92 23.69 -12.95
N LEU A 220 -1.89 22.92 -13.31
CA LEU A 220 -0.73 22.63 -12.46
C LEU A 220 0.22 23.81 -12.32
N ASN A 221 0.33 24.66 -13.34
CA ASN A 221 1.17 25.87 -13.31
C ASN A 221 0.55 27.01 -12.49
N SER A 222 -0.71 26.88 -12.04
CA SER A 222 -1.29 27.83 -11.11
C SER A 222 -0.74 27.59 -9.70
N LEU A 223 -0.01 28.56 -9.16
CA LEU A 223 0.59 28.50 -7.81
C LEU A 223 -0.46 28.33 -6.69
N SER A 224 -1.74 28.66 -6.96
CA SER A 224 -2.86 28.37 -6.06
C SER A 224 -3.18 26.89 -5.94
N ASN A 225 -2.78 26.09 -6.93
CA ASN A 225 -3.23 24.71 -7.09
C ASN A 225 -2.15 23.69 -6.78
N LEU A 226 -0.88 23.98 -7.09
CA LEU A 226 0.23 23.11 -6.73
C LEU A 226 1.41 23.95 -6.24
N SER A 227 1.83 23.71 -5.00
CA SER A 227 3.01 24.32 -4.41
C SER A 227 3.88 23.28 -3.74
N VAL A 228 5.19 23.50 -3.80
CA VAL A 228 6.20 22.62 -3.20
C VAL A 228 7.12 23.48 -2.36
N SER A 229 7.48 23.00 -1.17
CA SER A 229 8.47 23.65 -0.33
C SER A 229 9.37 22.62 0.33
N ILE A 230 10.57 23.04 0.71
CA ILE A 230 11.52 22.24 1.48
C ILE A 230 11.88 22.96 2.78
N GLU A 231 12.01 22.22 3.87
CA GLU A 231 12.40 22.75 5.17
C GLU A 231 13.30 21.78 5.93
N GLU A 232 14.19 22.30 6.75
CA GLU A 232 14.79 21.57 7.86
C GLU A 232 13.82 21.62 9.05
N SER A 233 13.76 20.58 9.88
CA SER A 233 12.86 20.51 11.05
C SER A 233 12.91 21.81 11.88
N ALA A 234 11.81 22.55 11.93
CA ALA A 234 11.61 23.86 12.60
C ALA A 234 12.17 25.13 11.90
N SER A 235 12.52 25.06 10.62
CA SER A 235 12.93 26.22 9.80
C SER A 235 11.79 26.76 8.92
N THR A 236 11.95 27.98 8.41
CA THR A 236 11.00 28.59 7.45
C THR A 236 11.00 27.79 6.14
N PRO A 237 9.83 27.37 5.62
CA PRO A 237 9.76 26.65 4.35
C PRO A 237 10.31 27.45 3.18
N ILE A 238 11.14 26.82 2.36
CA ILE A 238 11.72 27.40 1.15
C ILE A 238 10.88 26.93 -0.03
N PRO A 239 10.20 27.84 -0.77
CA PRO A 239 9.40 27.46 -1.91
C PRO A 239 10.28 26.94 -3.05
N ILE A 240 9.86 25.82 -3.64
CA ILE A 240 10.50 25.23 -4.81
C ILE A 240 9.63 25.55 -6.03
N LEU A 241 10.22 26.23 -7.01
CA LEU A 241 9.56 26.45 -8.28
C LEU A 241 9.51 25.13 -9.04
N ILE A 242 8.29 24.66 -9.26
CA ILE A 242 7.97 23.55 -10.13
C ILE A 242 7.17 24.06 -11.32
N ASN A 243 7.39 23.49 -12.49
CA ASN A 243 6.64 23.82 -13.68
C ASN A 243 6.16 22.56 -14.39
N SER A 244 5.02 22.68 -15.04
CA SER A 244 4.42 21.63 -15.86
C SER A 244 4.52 22.03 -17.32
N THR A 245 5.39 21.33 -18.06
CA THR A 245 5.53 21.44 -19.52
C THR A 245 4.72 20.38 -20.25
N ILE A 246 4.27 19.34 -19.54
CA ILE A 246 3.49 18.21 -20.04
C ILE A 246 2.31 18.01 -19.08
N ASN A 247 1.11 17.75 -19.63
CA ASN A 247 -0.06 17.46 -18.80
C ASN A 247 0.25 16.36 -17.77
N GLY A 248 -0.15 16.63 -16.53
CA GLY A 248 0.01 15.77 -15.38
C GLY A 248 1.39 15.71 -14.78
N ILE A 249 2.43 16.30 -15.36
CA ILE A 249 3.78 16.25 -14.80
C ILE A 249 4.23 17.66 -14.44
N ALA A 250 4.61 17.90 -13.20
CA ALA A 250 5.30 19.10 -12.75
C ALA A 250 6.69 18.73 -12.22
N THR A 251 7.72 19.42 -12.66
CA THR A 251 9.12 19.14 -12.30
C THR A 251 9.86 20.39 -11.87
N ASN A 252 10.88 20.24 -11.02
CA ASN A 252 11.99 21.20 -11.02
C ASN A 252 13.16 20.58 -11.80
N TYR A 253 13.78 21.38 -12.67
CA TYR A 253 14.83 20.89 -13.56
C TYR A 253 16.22 20.88 -12.91
N SER A 254 16.42 21.59 -11.79
CA SER A 254 17.61 21.52 -10.94
C SER A 254 17.39 22.40 -9.71
N LEU A 255 17.34 21.81 -8.52
CA LEU A 255 17.45 22.55 -7.26
C LEU A 255 18.80 22.22 -6.65
N ASP A 256 19.63 23.23 -6.42
CA ASP A 256 20.87 23.08 -5.67
C ASP A 256 20.63 23.42 -4.19
N LEU A 257 20.60 22.38 -3.36
CA LEU A 257 20.37 22.47 -1.92
C LEU A 257 21.48 23.26 -1.20
N SER A 258 22.68 23.35 -1.77
CA SER A 258 23.81 24.07 -1.15
C SER A 258 23.58 25.58 -1.05
N ASN A 259 22.65 26.12 -1.84
CA ASN A 259 22.24 27.53 -1.76
C ASN A 259 21.38 27.83 -0.52
N TYR A 260 20.82 26.80 0.12
CA TYR A 260 19.79 26.93 1.13
C TYR A 260 20.14 26.24 2.45
N PHE A 261 20.87 25.12 2.37
CA PHE A 261 21.20 24.28 3.51
C PHE A 261 22.69 23.95 3.51
N SER A 262 23.27 23.92 4.71
CA SER A 262 24.62 23.34 4.88
C SER A 262 24.52 21.81 4.91
N PRO A 263 25.55 21.07 4.44
CA PRO A 263 25.58 19.62 4.54
C PRO A 263 25.34 19.17 6.00
N SER A 264 24.29 18.37 6.20
CA SER A 264 23.86 17.93 7.52
C SER A 264 23.27 16.52 7.46
N TYR A 265 23.28 15.84 8.61
CA TYR A 265 22.52 14.60 8.82
C TYR A 265 21.08 14.87 9.25
N THR A 266 20.70 16.14 9.50
CA THR A 266 19.31 16.52 9.73
C THR A 266 18.50 16.26 8.46
N PRO A 267 17.40 15.49 8.52
CA PRO A 267 16.57 15.25 7.35
C PRO A 267 15.88 16.54 6.90
N LEU A 268 15.83 16.74 5.59
CA LEU A 268 15.01 17.76 4.96
C LEU A 268 13.62 17.18 4.66
N ILE A 269 12.58 17.98 4.88
CA ILE A 269 11.19 17.62 4.64
C ILE A 269 10.73 18.34 3.38
N VAL A 270 10.29 17.58 2.37
CA VAL A 270 9.64 18.13 1.18
C VAL A 270 8.13 18.10 1.40
N LYS A 271 7.50 19.27 1.39
CA LYS A 271 6.04 19.44 1.49
C LYS A 271 5.48 19.73 0.11
N VAL A 272 4.42 19.00 -0.26
CA VAL A 272 3.68 19.21 -1.50
C VAL A 272 2.24 19.51 -1.13
N ASN A 273 1.75 20.69 -1.52
CA ASN A 273 0.37 21.08 -1.34
C ASN A 273 -0.33 21.12 -2.69
N LEU A 274 -1.39 20.33 -2.82
CA LEU A 274 -2.26 20.30 -3.98
C LEU A 274 -3.65 20.77 -3.56
N THR A 275 -4.16 21.83 -4.19
CA THR A 275 -5.50 22.37 -3.97
C THR A 275 -6.25 22.38 -5.30
N ILE A 276 -7.30 21.58 -5.40
CA ILE A 276 -8.15 21.50 -6.58
C ILE A 276 -9.59 21.67 -6.10
N GLY A 277 -10.28 22.68 -6.64
CA GLY A 277 -11.71 22.94 -6.41
C GLY A 277 -12.60 22.28 -7.45
#